data_AF-A0A661ULK2-F1
#
_entry.id   AF-A0A661ULK2-F1
#
_cell.length_a   1.000
_cell.length_b   1.000
_cell.length_c   1.000
_cell.angle_alpha   90.00
_cell.angle_beta   90.00
_cell.angle_gamma   90.00
#
_symmetry.space_group_name_H-M   'P 1'
#
loop_
_entity.id
_entity.type
_entity.pdbx_description
1 polymer ?
#
loop_
_entity_poly.entity_id
_entity_poly.type
_entity_poly.pdbx_seq_one_letter_code
_entity_poly.pdbx_strand_id
1 'polypeptide(L)'
;MKKIVLILTSLIIILAVLLAIWHKNVDSATGITITIDNNEKIISYSALEKMSKTSFKTSRGDEYSGYKLIEILKDFDLQNIRYLILHSKDSGSLRLNKEDYHNAYLIWQSDSEKPSLRLIISTDEFGQRWMKYLISIEIHK
;
A
#
# COMPACT_ATOMS: atom_id res chain seq x y z
N MET A 1 -23.52 -14.87 42.98
CA MET A 1 -22.07 -14.77 42.70
C MET A 1 -21.62 -15.63 41.52
N LYS A 2 -21.75 -16.97 41.54
CA LYS A 2 -21.30 -17.85 40.42
C LYS A 2 -21.87 -17.48 39.04
N LYS A 3 -23.17 -17.15 38.94
CA LYS A 3 -23.82 -16.74 37.68
C LYS A 3 -23.26 -15.41 37.12
N ILE A 4 -22.96 -14.45 37.99
CA ILE A 4 -22.41 -13.14 37.60
C ILE A 4 -20.97 -13.32 37.09
N VAL A 5 -20.18 -14.16 37.75
CA VAL A 5 -18.82 -14.50 37.32
C VAL A 5 -18.83 -15.20 35.94
N LEU A 6 -19.78 -16.11 35.70
CA LEU A 6 -19.97 -16.79 34.40
C LEU A 6 -20.35 -15.83 33.27
N ILE A 7 -21.19 -14.85 33.55
CA ILE A 7 -21.58 -13.83 32.56
C ILE A 7 -20.38 -12.92 32.25
N LEU A 8 -19.63 -12.50 33.26
CA LEU A 8 -18.43 -11.67 33.11
C LEU A 8 -17.34 -12.37 32.31
N THR A 9 -17.04 -13.64 32.60
CA THR A 9 -16.04 -14.39 31.84
C THR A 9 -16.44 -14.59 30.39
N SER A 10 -17.73 -14.87 30.12
CA SER A 10 -18.24 -14.95 28.74
C SER A 10 -18.10 -13.62 28.00
N LEU A 11 -18.42 -12.50 28.66
CA LEU A 11 -18.24 -11.16 28.09
C LEU A 11 -16.78 -10.84 27.76
N ILE A 12 -15.85 -11.21 28.65
CA ILE A 12 -14.41 -11.02 28.44
C ILE A 12 -13.92 -11.81 27.21
N ILE A 13 -14.39 -13.06 27.05
CA ILE A 13 -14.04 -13.90 25.90
C ILE A 13 -14.58 -13.27 24.60
N ILE A 14 -15.84 -12.82 24.61
CA ILE A 14 -16.45 -12.15 23.44
C ILE A 14 -15.68 -10.87 23.10
N LEU A 15 -15.29 -10.08 24.10
CA LEU A 15 -14.52 -8.85 23.90
C LEU A 15 -13.13 -9.15 23.33
N ALA A 16 -12.46 -10.19 23.80
CA ALA A 16 -11.15 -10.61 23.30
C ALA A 16 -11.23 -11.08 21.83
N VAL A 17 -12.28 -11.81 21.46
CA VAL A 17 -12.52 -12.24 20.07
C VAL A 17 -12.80 -11.04 19.18
N LEU A 18 -13.64 -10.10 19.62
CA LEU A 18 -13.91 -8.85 18.88
C LEU A 18 -12.64 -8.01 18.71
N LEU A 19 -11.80 -7.92 19.73
CA LEU A 19 -10.49 -7.24 19.64
C LEU A 19 -9.57 -7.92 18.63
N ALA A 20 -9.51 -9.25 18.62
CA ALA A 20 -8.69 -10.00 17.66
C ALA A 20 -9.18 -9.81 16.21
N ILE A 21 -10.50 -9.81 15.99
CA ILE A 21 -11.12 -9.53 14.68
C ILE A 21 -10.84 -8.09 14.26
N TRP A 22 -10.98 -7.14 15.19
CA TRP A 22 -10.70 -5.73 14.92
C TRP A 22 -9.23 -5.50 14.56
N HIS A 23 -8.28 -6.06 15.32
CA HIS A 23 -6.85 -5.99 14.99
C HIS A 23 -6.53 -6.58 13.62
N LYS A 24 -7.10 -7.75 13.30
CA LYS A 24 -6.92 -8.39 11.99
C LYS A 24 -7.46 -7.50 10.84
N ASN A 25 -8.57 -6.80 11.07
CA ASN A 25 -9.16 -5.89 10.09
C ASN A 25 -8.48 -4.51 10.01
N VAL A 26 -7.90 -4.02 11.11
CA VAL A 26 -7.13 -2.76 11.14
C VAL A 26 -5.79 -2.93 10.43
N ASP A 27 -5.14 -4.09 10.57
CA ASP A 27 -3.93 -4.41 9.79
C ASP A 27 -4.21 -4.48 8.28
N SER A 28 -5.42 -4.86 7.87
CA SER A 28 -5.85 -4.75 6.46
C SER A 28 -6.22 -3.32 6.02
N ALA A 29 -6.61 -2.43 6.94
CA ALA A 29 -7.02 -1.06 6.63
C ALA A 29 -5.85 -0.04 6.60
N THR A 30 -4.63 -0.48 6.87
CA THR A 30 -3.43 0.36 7.04
C THR A 30 -2.32 -0.04 6.07
N GLY A 31 -2.67 -0.37 4.83
CA GLY A 31 -1.74 -0.86 3.82
C GLY A 31 -2.16 -0.51 2.40
N ILE A 32 -1.40 -1.04 1.44
CA ILE A 32 -1.76 -1.00 0.01
C ILE A 32 -2.32 -2.37 -0.37
N THR A 33 -3.47 -2.40 -1.02
CA THR A 33 -4.02 -3.63 -1.60
C THR A 33 -3.38 -3.90 -2.94
N ILE A 34 -2.84 -5.09 -3.14
CA ILE A 34 -2.31 -5.55 -4.41
C ILE A 34 -3.20 -6.68 -4.93
N THR A 35 -3.72 -6.49 -6.12
CA THR A 35 -4.64 -7.45 -6.76
C THR A 35 -3.97 -8.09 -7.96
N ILE A 36 -4.00 -9.42 -8.05
CA ILE A 36 -3.48 -10.20 -9.19
C ILE A 36 -4.38 -11.40 -9.43
N ASP A 37 -4.88 -11.59 -10.66
CA ASP A 37 -5.71 -12.74 -11.04
C ASP A 37 -6.89 -12.99 -10.06
N ASN A 38 -7.59 -11.91 -9.66
CA ASN A 38 -8.67 -11.89 -8.64
C ASN A 38 -8.25 -12.27 -7.20
N ASN A 39 -6.96 -12.40 -6.92
CA ASN A 39 -6.44 -12.56 -5.56
C ASN A 39 -5.95 -11.23 -5.01
N GLU A 40 -6.36 -10.91 -3.79
CA GLU A 40 -5.93 -9.71 -3.08
C GLU A 40 -4.89 -10.06 -2.01
N LYS A 41 -3.82 -9.29 -1.97
CA LYS A 41 -2.82 -9.32 -0.90
C LYS A 41 -2.58 -7.90 -0.42
N ILE A 42 -2.57 -7.72 0.89
CA ILE A 42 -2.34 -6.40 1.49
C ILE A 42 -0.91 -6.33 1.98
N ILE A 43 -0.21 -5.27 1.61
CA ILE A 43 1.08 -4.91 2.21
C ILE A 43 0.83 -3.80 3.22
N SER A 44 1.01 -4.11 4.50
CA SER A 44 0.83 -3.14 5.57
C SER A 44 1.90 -2.04 5.51
N TYR A 45 1.55 -0.85 5.98
CA TYR A 45 2.48 0.26 6.12
C TYR A 45 3.64 -0.08 7.06
N SER A 46 3.40 -0.86 8.11
CA SER A 46 4.44 -1.36 9.01
C SER A 46 5.45 -2.30 8.34
N ALA A 47 5.02 -3.05 7.31
CA ALA A 47 5.92 -3.85 6.50
C ALA A 47 6.75 -2.97 5.57
N LEU A 48 6.12 -1.96 4.95
CA LEU A 48 6.81 -0.98 4.10
C LEU A 48 7.86 -0.18 4.88
N GLU A 49 7.58 0.23 6.12
CA GLU A 49 8.55 0.95 6.97
C GLU A 49 9.82 0.15 7.27
N LYS A 50 9.74 -1.18 7.25
CA LYS A 50 10.90 -2.07 7.43
C LYS A 50 11.70 -2.27 6.14
N MET A 51 11.16 -1.85 4.98
CA MET A 51 11.88 -1.92 3.71
C MET A 51 12.92 -0.81 3.62
N SER A 52 14.03 -1.09 2.92
CA SER A 52 15.04 -0.09 2.64
C SER A 52 14.49 0.96 1.66
N LYS A 53 14.65 2.23 2.00
CA LYS A 53 14.39 3.35 1.08
C LYS A 53 15.59 3.54 0.15
N THR A 54 15.30 3.94 -1.07
CA THR A 54 16.29 4.35 -2.07
C THR A 54 16.16 5.84 -2.30
N SER A 55 17.29 6.55 -2.26
CA SER A 55 17.34 7.95 -2.70
C SER A 55 17.40 8.01 -4.22
N PHE A 56 16.61 8.87 -4.84
CA PHE A 56 16.54 9.03 -6.28
C PHE A 56 16.26 10.48 -6.66
N LYS A 57 16.65 10.83 -7.88
CA LYS A 57 16.41 12.14 -8.48
C LYS A 57 15.41 12.00 -9.63
N THR A 58 14.46 12.91 -9.72
CA THR A 58 13.50 12.95 -10.82
C THR A 58 14.09 13.72 -12.01
N SER A 59 13.55 13.52 -13.22
CA SER A 59 13.91 14.32 -14.40
C SER A 59 13.71 15.83 -14.20
N ARG A 60 12.83 16.21 -13.27
CA ARG A 60 12.60 17.61 -12.85
C ARG A 60 13.72 18.19 -12.00
N GLY A 61 14.62 17.35 -11.50
CA GLY A 61 15.69 17.73 -10.60
C GLY A 61 15.35 17.62 -9.12
N ASP A 62 14.14 17.18 -8.77
CA ASP A 62 13.72 16.99 -7.38
C ASP A 62 14.38 15.73 -6.79
N GLU A 63 14.78 15.80 -5.51
CA GLU A 63 15.37 14.69 -4.79
C GLU A 63 14.39 14.10 -3.78
N TYR A 64 14.24 12.78 -3.80
CA TYR A 64 13.33 12.04 -2.92
C TYR A 64 14.01 10.80 -2.34
N SER A 65 13.42 10.27 -1.27
CA SER A 65 13.75 8.96 -0.72
C SER A 65 12.48 8.15 -0.56
N GLY A 66 12.41 6.97 -1.19
CA GLY A 66 11.20 6.17 -1.28
C GLY A 66 11.45 4.69 -1.53
N TYR A 67 10.37 3.93 -1.60
CA TYR A 67 10.39 2.50 -1.86
C TYR A 67 10.22 2.25 -3.35
N LYS A 68 11.15 1.55 -3.98
CA LYS A 68 11.05 1.23 -5.40
C LYS A 68 9.88 0.27 -5.64
N LEU A 69 8.99 0.58 -6.57
CA LEU A 69 7.74 -0.17 -6.76
C LEU A 69 7.99 -1.66 -7.06
N ILE A 70 9.00 -1.98 -7.87
CA ILE A 70 9.34 -3.37 -8.20
C ILE A 70 9.76 -4.20 -6.97
N GLU A 71 10.40 -3.58 -5.98
CA GLU A 71 10.81 -4.25 -4.75
C GLU A 71 9.62 -4.56 -3.85
N ILE A 72 8.59 -3.71 -3.88
CA ILE A 72 7.31 -3.96 -3.19
C ILE A 72 6.58 -5.14 -3.83
N LEU A 73 6.66 -5.24 -5.16
CA LEU A 73 6.00 -6.29 -5.93
C LEU A 73 6.85 -7.56 -6.08
N LYS A 74 8.05 -7.64 -5.49
CA LYS A 74 8.98 -8.76 -5.71
C LYS A 74 8.43 -10.15 -5.34
N ASP A 75 7.51 -10.19 -4.38
CA ASP A 75 6.88 -11.43 -3.91
C ASP A 75 5.73 -11.89 -4.83
N PHE A 76 5.41 -11.11 -5.87
CA PHE A 76 4.41 -11.43 -6.88
C PHE A 76 5.10 -11.96 -8.13
N ASP A 77 4.39 -12.80 -8.90
CA ASP A 77 4.91 -13.28 -10.17
C ASP A 77 4.95 -12.15 -11.21
N LEU A 78 6.14 -11.55 -11.36
CA LEU A 78 6.39 -10.43 -12.27
C LEU A 78 6.69 -10.85 -13.71
N GLN A 79 6.80 -12.16 -14.01
CA GLN A 79 7.39 -12.61 -15.29
C GLN A 79 6.55 -12.27 -16.52
N ASN A 80 5.26 -11.96 -16.35
CA ASN A 80 4.34 -11.68 -17.46
C ASN A 80 3.49 -10.42 -17.26
N ILE A 81 3.96 -9.43 -16.51
CA ILE A 81 3.18 -8.20 -16.31
C ILE A 81 3.13 -7.37 -17.60
N ARG A 82 1.92 -7.09 -18.10
CA ARG A 82 1.68 -6.16 -19.22
C ARG A 82 1.65 -4.73 -18.76
N TYR A 83 0.92 -4.45 -17.68
CA TYR A 83 0.78 -3.12 -17.09
C TYR A 83 0.28 -3.21 -15.65
N LEU A 84 0.43 -2.12 -14.91
CA LEU A 84 -0.18 -1.93 -13.60
C LEU A 84 -1.28 -0.88 -13.70
N ILE A 85 -2.35 -1.03 -12.92
CA ILE A 85 -3.30 0.05 -12.65
C ILE A 85 -3.17 0.43 -11.19
N LEU A 86 -2.92 1.69 -10.91
CA LEU A 86 -2.86 2.22 -9.55
C LEU A 86 -4.11 3.03 -9.29
N HIS A 87 -4.66 2.91 -8.08
CA HIS A 87 -5.85 3.65 -7.68
C HIS A 87 -5.56 4.51 -6.47
N SER A 88 -6.05 5.75 -6.53
CA SER A 88 -6.02 6.67 -5.42
C SER A 88 -7.33 6.67 -4.64
N LYS A 89 -7.24 7.07 -3.38
CA LYS A 89 -8.39 7.31 -2.52
C LYS A 89 -9.36 8.36 -3.10
N ASP A 90 -8.84 9.28 -3.90
CA ASP A 90 -9.61 10.35 -4.55
C ASP A 90 -10.29 9.88 -5.85
N SER A 91 -10.44 8.57 -6.04
CA SER A 91 -11.05 7.94 -7.23
C SER A 91 -10.24 8.12 -8.53
N GLY A 92 -9.00 8.59 -8.46
CA GLY A 92 -8.09 8.65 -9.59
C GLY A 92 -7.50 7.28 -9.92
N SER A 93 -7.31 6.98 -11.20
CA SER A 93 -6.64 5.76 -11.65
C SER A 93 -5.54 6.09 -12.66
N LEU A 94 -4.42 5.37 -12.58
CA LEU A 94 -3.28 5.58 -13.45
C LEU A 94 -2.74 4.25 -13.93
N ARG A 95 -2.64 4.11 -15.25
CA ARG A 95 -2.00 2.97 -15.88
C ARG A 95 -0.50 3.23 -16.02
N LEU A 96 0.31 2.27 -15.55
CA LEU A 96 1.76 2.25 -15.75
C LEU A 96 2.14 1.12 -16.70
N ASN A 97 2.93 1.45 -17.71
CA ASN A 97 3.57 0.45 -18.55
C ASN A 97 4.84 -0.09 -17.86
N LYS A 98 5.53 -1.03 -18.53
CA LYS A 98 6.77 -1.63 -18.04
C LYS A 98 7.83 -0.61 -17.66
N GLU A 99 8.11 0.33 -18.53
CA GLU A 99 9.13 1.35 -18.29
C GLU A 99 8.77 2.24 -17.10
N ASP A 100 7.51 2.66 -17.01
CA ASP A 100 7.03 3.52 -15.93
C ASP A 100 7.17 2.85 -14.57
N TYR A 101 6.70 1.60 -14.42
CA TYR A 101 6.71 0.95 -13.11
C TYR A 101 8.12 0.52 -12.66
N HIS A 102 9.07 0.35 -13.58
CA HIS A 102 10.49 0.14 -13.22
C HIS A 102 11.15 1.41 -12.68
N ASN A 103 10.64 2.58 -13.09
CA ASN A 103 11.08 3.91 -12.67
C ASN A 103 10.13 4.54 -11.64
N ALA A 104 9.23 3.75 -11.06
CA ALA A 104 8.27 4.21 -10.08
C ALA A 104 8.74 3.96 -8.65
N TYR A 105 8.46 4.93 -7.79
CA TYR A 105 8.77 4.92 -6.37
C TYR A 105 7.55 5.35 -5.57
N LEU A 106 7.37 4.74 -4.40
CA LEU A 106 6.38 5.15 -3.42
C LEU A 106 7.06 5.94 -2.30
N ILE A 107 6.57 7.14 -2.02
CA ILE A 107 7.02 7.97 -0.91
C ILE A 107 5.88 8.20 0.07
N TRP A 108 6.20 8.40 1.34
CA TRP A 108 5.20 8.88 2.30
C TRP A 108 4.80 10.30 1.96
N GLN A 109 3.51 10.58 1.99
CA GLN A 109 2.97 11.91 1.77
C GLN A 109 3.12 12.73 3.06
N SER A 110 3.88 13.83 3.00
CA SER A 110 4.14 14.73 4.12
C SER A 110 2.91 15.51 4.60
N ASP A 111 1.97 15.77 3.69
CA ASP A 111 0.89 16.74 3.92
C ASP A 111 -0.44 16.08 4.33
N SER A 112 -0.41 14.85 4.84
CA SER A 112 -1.63 14.11 5.20
C SER A 112 -1.69 13.82 6.70
N GLU A 113 -2.87 14.05 7.30
CA GLU A 113 -3.15 13.67 8.69
C GLU A 113 -3.08 12.15 8.91
N LYS A 114 -3.21 11.35 7.84
CA LYS A 114 -3.14 9.89 7.88
C LYS A 114 -2.00 9.38 7.00
N PRO A 115 -1.32 8.27 7.39
CA PRO A 115 -0.31 7.65 6.55
C PRO A 115 -0.88 7.36 5.16
N SER A 116 -0.29 8.00 4.16
CA SER A 116 -0.68 7.84 2.77
C SER A 116 0.55 7.87 1.89
N LEU A 117 0.47 7.16 0.77
CA LEU A 117 1.57 7.03 -0.15
C LEU A 117 1.31 7.84 -1.41
N ARG A 118 2.39 8.39 -1.94
CA ARG A 118 2.42 9.06 -3.23
C ARG A 118 3.30 8.27 -4.18
N LEU A 119 2.79 8.01 -5.37
CA LEU A 119 3.56 7.50 -6.49
C LEU A 119 4.34 8.64 -7.14
N ILE A 120 5.63 8.40 -7.34
CA ILE A 120 6.53 9.25 -8.13
C ILE A 120 7.10 8.40 -9.26
N ILE A 121 6.95 8.86 -10.49
CA ILE A 121 7.63 8.28 -11.66
C ILE A 121 8.85 9.16 -11.91
N SER A 122 10.06 8.62 -11.70
CA SER A 122 11.28 9.45 -11.75
C SER A 122 11.56 10.00 -13.14
N THR A 123 11.09 9.31 -14.18
CA THR A 123 11.25 9.71 -15.59
C THR A 123 10.19 10.71 -16.06
N ASP A 124 9.13 10.98 -15.28
CA ASP A 124 8.10 11.96 -15.65
C ASP A 124 8.61 13.39 -15.47
N GLU A 125 8.90 14.05 -16.59
CA GLU A 125 9.41 15.42 -16.66
C GLU A 125 8.43 16.47 -16.14
N PHE A 126 7.14 16.20 -16.14
CA PHE A 126 6.12 17.19 -15.74
C PHE A 126 5.49 16.89 -14.38
N GLY A 127 5.68 15.67 -13.87
CA GLY A 127 5.08 15.20 -12.62
C GLY A 127 3.54 15.15 -12.65
N GLN A 128 2.94 15.17 -13.85
CA GLN A 128 1.49 15.09 -14.03
C GLN A 128 0.96 13.70 -13.72
N ARG A 129 1.83 12.68 -13.84
CA ARG A 129 1.50 11.27 -13.59
C ARG A 129 1.87 10.84 -12.17
N TRP A 130 2.16 11.79 -11.28
CA TRP A 130 2.43 11.50 -9.87
C TRP A 130 1.12 11.42 -9.09
N MET A 131 0.76 10.21 -8.66
CA MET A 131 -0.51 9.95 -7.98
C MET A 131 -0.38 10.13 -6.46
N LYS A 132 -1.26 10.96 -5.87
CA LYS A 132 -1.39 11.09 -4.41
C LYS A 132 -2.36 10.05 -3.84
N TYR A 133 -2.26 9.79 -2.54
CA TYR A 133 -3.17 8.92 -1.79
C TYR A 133 -3.38 7.52 -2.41
N LEU A 134 -2.30 6.86 -2.81
CA LEU A 134 -2.34 5.51 -3.36
C LEU A 134 -2.94 4.52 -2.34
N ILE A 135 -3.92 3.73 -2.77
CA ILE A 135 -4.59 2.73 -1.94
C ILE A 135 -4.52 1.31 -2.52
N SER A 136 -4.44 1.17 -3.85
CA SER A 136 -4.34 -0.15 -4.47
C SER A 136 -3.54 -0.17 -5.76
N ILE A 137 -3.02 -1.36 -6.08
CA ILE A 137 -2.27 -1.67 -7.30
C ILE A 137 -2.84 -2.96 -7.88
N GLU A 138 -3.36 -2.89 -9.10
CA GLU A 138 -3.77 -4.06 -9.86
C GLU A 138 -2.67 -4.47 -10.84
N ILE A 139 -2.31 -5.74 -10.82
CA ILE A 139 -1.33 -6.36 -11.70
C ILE A 139 -2.08 -7.06 -12.84
N HIS A 140 -1.86 -6.61 -14.07
CA HIS A 140 -2.46 -7.19 -15.26
C HIS A 140 -1.40 -7.92 -16.10
N LYS A 141 -1.60 -9.23 -16.34
CA LYS A 141 -0.73 -10.11 -17.13
C LYS A 141 -1.19 -10.27 -18.59
#